data_AF-A0A2L2Z8R4-F1
#
_entry.id   AF-A0A2L2Z8R4-F1
#
_cell.length_a   1.000
_cell.length_b   1.000
_cell.length_c   1.000
_cell.angle_alpha   90.00
_cell.angle_beta   90.00
_cell.angle_gamma   90.00
#
_symmetry.space_group_name_H-M   'P 1'
#
loop_
_entity.id
_entity.type
_entity.pdbx_description
1 polymer ?
#
loop_
_entity_poly.entity_id
_entity_poly.type
_entity_poly.pdbx_seq_one_letter_code
_entity_poly.pdbx_strand_id
1 'polypeptide(L)' 'HNFNGTFDQCFEIFVSGMIDFGDYFDILLSWYSHSYDPIVLFVTFEDLKVVIDAAIFKMASFIDDE' A
#
# COMPACT_ATOMS: atom_id res chain seq x y z
N HIS A 1 -19.32 -2.48 -4.88
CA HIS A 1 -19.08 -1.18 -4.23
C HIS A 1 -19.52 -0.06 -5.16
N ASN A 2 -20.70 0.55 -4.93
CA ASN A 2 -21.14 1.77 -5.61
C ASN A 2 -21.44 2.80 -4.52
N PHE A 3 -20.40 3.38 -3.92
CA PHE A 3 -20.56 4.48 -2.98
C PHE A 3 -21.21 5.66 -3.72
N ASN A 4 -22.37 6.11 -3.25
CA ASN A 4 -23.10 7.25 -3.81
C ASN A 4 -22.97 8.42 -2.85
N GLY A 5 -21.88 9.17 -2.96
CA GLY A 5 -21.56 10.32 -2.12
C GLY A 5 -20.45 11.17 -2.74
N THR A 6 -20.18 12.33 -2.14
CA THR A 6 -19.10 13.21 -2.59
C THR A 6 -17.73 12.69 -2.16
N PHE A 7 -16.66 13.24 -2.74
CA PHE A 7 -15.31 12.95 -2.28
C PHE A 7 -15.11 13.28 -0.80
N ASP A 8 -15.62 14.43 -0.33
CA ASP A 8 -15.48 14.83 1.08
C ASP A 8 -16.14 13.81 2.03
N GLN A 9 -17.32 13.31 1.67
CA GLN A 9 -17.99 12.26 2.45
C GLN A 9 -17.19 10.96 2.46
N CYS A 10 -16.59 10.58 1.33
CA CYS A 10 -15.69 9.44 1.24
C CYS A 10 -14.45 9.64 2.12
N PHE A 11 -13.85 10.84 2.09
CA PHE A 11 -12.68 11.19 2.88
C PHE A 11 -12.96 11.09 4.38
N GLU A 12 -14.08 11.65 4.86
CA GLU A 12 -14.47 11.52 6.28
C GLU A 12 -14.64 10.06 6.70
N ILE A 13 -15.30 9.24 5.87
CA ILE A 13 -15.46 7.80 6.12
C ILE A 13 -14.09 7.10 6.16
N PHE A 14 -13.20 7.42 5.21
CA PHE A 14 -11.86 6.86 5.12
C PHE A 14 -11.01 7.20 6.35
N VAL A 15 -10.94 8.47 6.74
CA VAL A 15 -10.13 8.94 7.88
C VAL A 15 -10.72 8.46 9.22
N SER A 16 -12.03 8.20 9.28
CA SER A 16 -12.66 7.58 10.46
C SER A 16 -12.41 6.06 10.57
N GLY A 17 -11.80 5.44 9.56
CA GLY A 17 -11.58 3.99 9.50
C GLY A 17 -12.85 3.16 9.30
N MET A 18 -13.99 3.80 8.97
CA MET A 18 -15.28 3.14 8.75
C MET A 18 -15.41 2.55 7.33
N ILE A 19 -14.37 1.86 6.87
CA ILE A 19 -14.31 1.18 5.57
C ILE A 19 -14.14 -0.34 5.77
N ASP A 20 -14.33 -1.12 4.70
CA ASP A 20 -14.34 -2.59 4.75
C ASP A 20 -13.05 -3.22 5.34
N PHE A 21 -11.93 -2.48 5.33
CA PHE A 21 -10.63 -2.94 5.83
C PHE A 21 -10.14 -2.18 7.08
N GLY A 22 -10.97 -1.30 7.67
CA GLY A 22 -10.62 -0.54 8.85
C GLY A 22 -9.76 0.70 8.56
N ASP A 23 -9.04 1.17 9.58
CA ASP A 23 -8.20 2.36 9.48
C ASP A 23 -6.97 2.12 8.58
N TYR A 24 -6.71 3.08 7.68
CA TYR A 24 -5.60 2.99 6.73
C TYR A 24 -4.23 2.96 7.41
N PHE A 25 -4.04 3.77 8.45
CA PHE A 25 -2.75 3.86 9.14
C PHE A 25 -2.51 2.64 10.01
N ASP A 26 -3.54 2.05 10.62
CA ASP A 26 -3.41 0.79 11.35
C ASP A 26 -2.86 -0.33 10.44
N ILE A 27 -3.39 -0.45 9.22
CA ILE A 27 -2.90 -1.43 8.23
C ILE A 27 -1.47 -1.08 7.80
N LEU A 28 -1.23 0.18 7.42
CA LEU A 28 0.05 0.63 6.91
C LEU A 28 1.17 0.44 7.94
N LEU A 29 0.95 0.86 9.19
CA LEU A 29 1.95 0.75 10.26
C LEU A 29 2.20 -0.71 10.67
N SER A 30 1.15 -1.53 10.68
CA SER A 30 1.27 -2.97 10.92
C SER A 30 2.23 -3.61 9.91
N TRP A 31 1.99 -3.43 8.61
CA TRP A 31 2.85 -3.98 7.56
C TRP A 31 4.21 -3.30 7.44
N TYR A 32 4.31 -2.01 7.76
CA TYR A 32 5.58 -1.30 7.75
C TYR A 32 6.59 -1.89 8.73
N SER A 33 6.12 -2.40 9.88
CA SER A 33 7.00 -3.09 10.84
C SER A 33 7.67 -4.35 10.26
N HIS A 34 7.04 -4.98 9.26
CA HIS A 34 7.54 -6.14 8.53
C HIS A 34 8.39 -5.79 7.30
N SER A 35 8.63 -4.50 7.04
CA SER A 35 9.37 -4.06 5.83
C SER A 35 10.83 -4.53 5.76
N TYR A 36 11.37 -5.02 6.88
CA TYR A 36 12.71 -5.60 6.96
C TYR A 36 12.72 -7.13 6.88
N ASP A 37 11.55 -7.78 6.85
CA ASP A 37 11.48 -9.23 6.74
C ASP A 37 11.93 -9.66 5.33
N PRO A 38 12.81 -10.67 5.22
CA PRO A 38 13.41 -11.05 3.95
C PRO A 38 12.39 -11.61 2.93
N ILE A 39 11.20 -12.01 3.42
CA ILE A 39 10.10 -12.53 2.61
C ILE A 39 9.04 -11.46 2.30
N VAL A 40 9.27 -10.20 2.67
CA VAL A 40 8.34 -9.08 2.44
C VAL A 40 9.00 -8.02 1.57
N LEU A 41 8.43 -7.80 0.38
CA LEU A 41 8.81 -6.67 -0.47
C LEU A 41 7.89 -5.48 -0.20
N PHE A 42 8.41 -4.47 0.51
CA PHE A 42 7.70 -3.21 0.72
C PHE A 42 8.05 -2.18 -0.38
N VAL A 43 7.04 -1.64 -1.03
CA VAL A 43 7.15 -0.59 -2.08
C VAL A 43 6.03 0.43 -1.94
N THR A 44 6.32 1.68 -2.33
CA THR A 44 5.31 2.75 -2.38
C THR A 44 4.84 2.98 -3.81
N PHE A 45 3.65 3.55 -3.98
CA PHE A 45 3.11 3.86 -5.31
C PHE A 45 3.92 4.96 -6.02
N GLU A 46 4.45 5.90 -5.24
CA GLU A 46 5.29 7.00 -5.69
C GLU A 46 6.59 6.47 -6.28
N ASP A 47 7.26 5.53 -5.61
CA ASP A 47 8.48 4.88 -6.12
C ASP A 47 8.22 4.20 -7.48
N LEU A 48 7.08 3.52 -7.61
CA LEU A 48 6.67 2.86 -8.85
C LEU A 48 6.44 3.85 -9.99
N LYS A 49 5.90 5.03 -9.69
CA LYS A 49 5.59 6.04 -10.71
C LYS A 49 6.82 6.81 -11.18
N VAL A 50 7.81 7.04 -10.32
CA VAL A 50 8.99 7.85 -10.66
C VAL A 50 9.99 7.06 -11.50
N VAL A 51 10.25 5.79 -11.16
CA VAL A 51 11.23 4.95 -11.87
C VAL A 51 10.71 3.52 -12.03
N ILE A 52 9.78 3.34 -12.97
CA ILE A 52 9.11 2.05 -13.18
C ILE A 52 10.11 0.90 -13.46
N ASP A 53 11.16 1.16 -14.23
CA ASP A 53 12.17 0.14 -14.57
C ASP A 53 12.92 -0.34 -13.32
N ALA A 54 13.34 0.57 -12.45
CA ALA A 54 14.04 0.23 -11.21
C ALA A 54 13.13 -0.57 -10.26
N ALA A 55 11.84 -0.26 -10.24
CA ALA A 55 10.89 -1.01 -9.44
C ALA A 55 10.64 -2.42 -9.99
N ILE A 56 10.57 -2.58 -11.31
CA ILE A 56 10.50 -3.89 -11.96
C ILE A 56 11.74 -4.72 -11.63
N PHE A 57 12.94 -4.14 -11.72
CA PHE A 57 14.18 -4.81 -11.31
C PHE A 57 14.15 -5.21 -9.84
N LYS A 58 13.72 -4.32 -8.93
CA LYS A 58 13.58 -4.62 -7.51
C LYS A 58 12.62 -5.79 -7.26
N MET A 59 11.49 -5.85 -7.97
CA MET A 59 10.53 -6.96 -7.87
C MET A 59 11.11 -8.26 -8.42
N ALA A 60 11.79 -8.21 -9.56
CA ALA A 60 12.42 -9.38 -10.17
C ALA A 60 13.50 -9.97 -9.24
N SER A 61 14.40 -9.13 -8.71
CA SER A 61 15.44 -9.56 -7.77
C SER A 61 14.90 -10.07 -6.43
N PHE A 62 13.66 -9.74 -6.06
CA PHE A 62 13.05 -10.24 -4.83
C PHE A 62 12.37 -11.61 -5.01
N ILE A 63 11.86 -11.91 -6.20
CA ILE A 63 11.20 -13.18 -6.52
C ILE A 63 12.23 -14.28 -6.86
N ASP A 64 13.43 -13.87 -7.29
CA ASP A 64 14.47 -14.81 -7.68
C ASP A 64 14.94 -15.66 -6.49
N ASP A 65 14.99 -16.98 -6.69
CA ASP A 65 15.25 -18.01 -5.66
C ASP A 65 16.74 -18.45 -5.62
N GLU A 66 17.64 -17.72 -6.28
CA GLU A 66 19.10 -18.01 -6.28
C GLU A 66 19.85 -17.46 -5.05
#